data_AF-B6EUK2-F1
#
_entry.id   AF-B6EUK2-F1
#
_cell.length_a   1.000
_cell.length_b   1.000
_cell.length_c   1.000
_cell.angle_alpha   90.00
_cell.angle_beta   90.00
_cell.angle_gamma   90.00
#
_symmetry.space_group_name_H-M   'P 1'
#
loop_
_entity.id
_entity.type
_entity.pdbx_description
1 polymer ?
#
loop_
_entity_poly.entity_id
_entity_poly.type
_entity_poly.pdbx_seq_one_letter_code
_entity_poly.pdbx_strand_id
1 'polypeptide(L)'
;MSEVATSSISVERLNELGEPWSLPGCPVPLEVLQEVRDTVRAMQFLVLQLADPDVDEVVDVRTATAALSRVWQLAIGAIDAGQPDAGVESRRKLLEVLGRVRNVEARLREAQARERERASDFFQQTMSELENTESTEALLQRATEVVCGIGFDRAIASTLQDGMWFTNAVCIPTDEAWATEILRVGGAHPQKVSSLFESVMIRGKKAICVTAVSTDERIHRPLADVSRVHSYVAAPILQKGLVVGFLHADRYFQRRYVGEPDRRLLTQAARSVSHLWQRNALLDRLGVIQSGLASLSDTATGAADGYADITMPPPAGGVGRANSFMRSQLDTYPRQAVRFAPASSLSTRESEVLRLMAAGETNSAIAARLFVTDETVKSHVKQILRKLHARNRAEAVAKWLA
;
A
#
# COMPACT_ATOMS: atom_id res chain seq x y z
N MET A 1 34.17 -2.48 13.78
CA MET A 1 33.10 -2.69 14.78
C MET A 1 32.87 -1.38 15.47
N SER A 2 31.89 -0.60 15.01
CA SER A 2 31.48 0.66 15.64
C SER A 2 29.97 0.58 15.83
N GLU A 3 29.58 0.49 17.10
CA GLU A 3 28.21 0.54 17.59
C GLU A 3 27.50 1.80 17.09
N VAL A 4 26.44 1.61 16.31
CA VAL A 4 25.40 2.62 16.14
C VAL A 4 24.49 2.48 17.35
N ALA A 5 24.62 3.42 18.28
CA ALA A 5 23.78 3.51 19.47
C ALA A 5 22.30 3.67 19.06
N THR A 6 21.52 2.62 19.29
CA THR A 6 20.07 2.62 19.27
C THR A 6 19.55 3.39 20.48
N SER A 7 19.33 4.70 20.28
CA SER A 7 18.59 5.53 21.24
C SER A 7 17.14 5.05 21.30
N SER A 8 16.85 4.22 22.31
CA SER A 8 15.51 3.82 22.72
C SER A 8 14.69 5.07 23.09
N ILE A 9 13.74 5.46 22.23
CA ILE A 9 12.77 6.51 22.60
C ILE A 9 11.44 5.82 22.86
N SER A 10 11.16 5.62 24.15
CA SER A 10 9.86 5.19 24.66
C SER A 10 8.79 6.25 24.33
N VAL A 11 7.69 5.80 23.70
CA VAL A 11 6.49 6.57 23.26
C VAL A 11 5.93 7.54 24.31
N GLU A 12 6.23 7.34 25.59
CA GLU A 12 5.76 8.20 26.68
C GLU A 12 6.39 9.61 26.69
N ARG A 13 7.47 9.89 25.92
CA ARG A 13 8.19 11.18 25.99
C ARG A 13 7.95 12.20 24.86
N LEU A 14 7.14 11.90 23.85
CA LEU A 14 6.84 12.89 22.79
C LEU A 14 5.60 13.75 23.04
N ASN A 15 4.86 13.48 24.13
CA ASN A 15 3.60 14.15 24.49
C ASN A 15 3.71 15.22 25.61
N GLU A 16 4.89 15.51 26.16
CA GLU A 16 5.02 16.51 27.24
C GLU A 16 5.14 17.97 26.77
N LEU A 17 5.24 18.22 25.47
CA LEU A 17 5.25 19.58 24.94
C LEU A 17 3.99 19.80 24.12
N GLY A 18 3.04 20.55 24.68
CA GLY A 18 1.85 21.09 23.99
C GLY A 18 2.19 22.08 22.88
N GLU A 19 3.25 21.81 22.13
CA GLU A 19 3.66 22.53 20.94
C GLU A 19 2.67 22.18 19.82
N PRO A 20 2.13 23.18 19.10
CA PRO A 20 1.34 22.91 17.90
C PRO A 20 2.16 22.07 16.93
N TRP A 21 1.53 21.12 16.23
CA TRP A 21 2.14 20.33 15.17
C TRP A 21 2.45 21.23 13.97
N SER A 22 3.45 22.09 14.10
CA SER A 22 3.80 23.12 13.13
C SER A 22 5.12 22.76 12.50
N LEU A 23 5.14 21.79 11.60
CA LEU A 23 6.41 21.44 10.96
C LEU A 23 6.24 21.04 9.49
N PRO A 24 7.32 21.26 8.72
CA PRO A 24 7.29 21.63 7.31
C PRO A 24 6.98 20.44 6.39
N GLY A 25 7.04 20.62 5.08
CA GLY A 25 7.16 19.56 4.08
C GLY A 25 8.58 18.95 4.06
N CYS A 26 9.09 18.63 2.87
CA CYS A 26 10.41 18.00 2.72
C CYS A 26 11.54 18.86 3.32
N PRO A 27 12.41 18.30 4.19
CA PRO A 27 13.46 19.05 4.85
C PRO A 27 14.52 19.53 3.86
N VAL A 28 15.22 20.60 4.24
CA VAL A 28 16.35 21.19 3.52
C VAL A 28 17.58 21.10 4.43
N PRO A 29 18.78 20.77 3.92
CA PRO A 29 20.00 20.85 4.72
C PRO A 29 20.14 22.23 5.34
N LEU A 30 20.52 22.30 6.63
CA LEU A 30 20.55 23.55 7.39
C LEU A 30 21.37 24.66 6.70
N GLU A 31 22.50 24.29 6.09
CA GLU A 31 23.34 25.19 5.31
C GLU A 31 22.59 25.82 4.13
N VAL A 32 21.88 25.01 3.36
CA VAL A 32 21.10 25.49 2.20
C VAL A 32 19.91 26.31 2.68
N LEU A 33 19.26 25.92 3.78
CA LEU A 33 18.16 26.68 4.37
C LEU A 33 18.62 28.08 4.82
N GLN A 34 19.79 28.15 5.45
CA GLN A 34 20.39 29.41 5.88
C GLN A 34 20.70 30.30 4.67
N GLU A 35 21.23 29.75 3.59
CA GLU A 35 21.49 30.49 2.35
C GLU A 35 20.22 31.04 1.69
N VAL A 36 19.11 30.29 1.74
CA VAL A 36 17.80 30.79 1.28
C VAL A 36 17.39 31.99 2.14
N ARG A 37 17.43 31.85 3.47
CA ARG A 37 17.05 32.91 4.42
C ARG A 37 17.91 34.17 4.24
N ASP A 38 19.22 34.00 4.07
CA ASP A 38 20.14 35.11 3.84
C ASP A 38 19.91 35.78 2.48
N THR A 39 19.50 35.03 1.47
CA THR A 39 19.09 35.59 0.16
C THR A 39 17.80 36.40 0.28
N VAL A 40 16.81 35.92 1.04
CA VAL A 40 15.58 36.67 1.33
C VAL A 40 15.89 37.96 2.09
N ARG A 41 16.70 37.89 3.16
CA ARG A 41 17.12 39.07 3.94
C ARG A 41 17.87 40.09 3.08
N ALA A 42 18.77 39.63 2.21
CA ALA A 42 19.48 40.52 1.29
C ALA A 42 18.52 41.27 0.37
N MET A 43 17.46 40.61 -0.11
CA MET A 43 16.43 41.26 -0.92
C MET A 43 15.61 42.28 -0.12
N GLN A 44 15.18 41.92 1.09
CA GLN A 44 14.43 42.82 1.99
C GLN A 44 15.24 44.09 2.33
N PHE A 45 16.57 43.98 2.47
CA PHE A 45 17.43 45.15 2.70
C PHE A 45 17.53 46.06 1.47
N LEU A 46 17.53 45.50 0.26
CA LEU A 46 17.62 46.28 -0.98
C LEU A 46 16.33 46.99 -1.34
N VAL A 47 15.19 46.45 -0.91
CA VAL A 47 13.86 47.05 -1.13
C VAL A 47 13.20 47.25 0.23
N LEU A 48 13.42 48.43 0.81
CA LEU A 48 13.13 48.79 2.21
C LEU A 48 11.65 48.73 2.67
N GLN A 49 10.75 48.09 1.92
CA GLN A 49 9.35 47.85 2.31
C GLN A 49 8.84 46.44 1.93
N LEU A 50 9.76 45.52 1.65
CA LEU A 50 9.40 44.19 1.21
C LEU A 50 9.08 43.28 2.42
N ALA A 51 7.80 43.18 2.77
CA ALA A 51 7.32 42.32 3.86
C ALA A 51 7.22 40.82 3.48
N ASP A 52 7.33 40.47 2.19
CA ASP A 52 7.09 39.13 1.65
C ASP A 52 8.23 38.71 0.70
N PRO A 53 8.90 37.55 0.88
CA PRO A 53 8.51 36.46 1.78
C PRO A 53 9.06 36.64 3.20
N ASP A 54 8.32 36.14 4.19
CA ASP A 54 8.80 36.04 5.57
C ASP A 54 9.92 35.00 5.66
N VAL A 55 11.04 35.40 6.28
CA VAL A 55 12.23 34.57 6.44
C VAL A 55 11.95 33.41 7.39
N ASP A 56 11.12 33.62 8.40
CA ASP A 56 10.83 32.62 9.44
C ASP A 56 9.85 31.55 8.93
N GLU A 57 9.06 31.86 7.90
CA GLU A 57 8.22 30.88 7.18
C GLU A 57 9.02 29.96 6.24
N VAL A 58 10.30 30.25 5.99
CA VAL A 58 11.16 29.39 5.16
C VAL A 58 11.72 28.25 6.01
N VAL A 59 11.10 27.08 5.86
CA VAL A 59 11.36 25.91 6.73
C VAL A 59 11.49 24.59 5.97
N ASP A 60 11.04 24.51 4.72
CA ASP A 60 11.13 23.33 3.85
C ASP A 60 11.49 23.70 2.40
N VAL A 61 11.65 22.67 1.56
CA VAL A 61 11.87 22.84 0.12
C VAL A 61 10.78 23.70 -0.53
N ARG A 62 9.51 23.55 -0.14
CA ARG A 62 8.37 24.20 -0.81
C ARG A 62 8.39 25.71 -0.54
N THR A 63 8.45 26.08 0.73
CA THR A 63 8.57 27.45 1.25
C THR A 63 9.87 28.08 0.77
N ALA A 64 10.99 27.35 0.75
CA ALA A 64 12.25 27.84 0.17
C ALA A 64 12.13 28.12 -1.33
N THR A 65 11.56 27.20 -2.11
CA THR A 65 11.38 27.40 -3.56
C THR A 65 10.43 28.56 -3.85
N ALA A 66 9.35 28.68 -3.08
CA ALA A 66 8.41 29.80 -3.19
C ALA A 66 9.08 31.13 -2.85
N ALA A 67 9.85 31.18 -1.75
CA ALA A 67 10.56 32.38 -1.33
C ALA A 67 11.61 32.82 -2.36
N LEU A 68 12.40 31.89 -2.90
CA LEU A 68 13.37 32.18 -3.97
C LEU A 68 12.70 32.67 -5.25
N SER A 69 11.59 32.03 -5.65
CA SER A 69 10.80 32.46 -6.81
C SER A 69 10.24 33.87 -6.61
N ARG A 70 9.81 34.19 -5.40
CA ARG A 70 9.30 35.51 -5.04
C ARG A 70 10.40 36.56 -5.07
N VAL A 71 11.55 36.30 -4.45
CA VAL A 71 12.74 37.15 -4.51
C VAL A 71 13.15 37.41 -5.96
N TRP A 72 13.16 36.38 -6.81
CA TRP A 72 13.47 36.52 -8.24
C TRP A 72 12.52 37.51 -8.93
N GLN A 73 11.20 37.32 -8.77
CA GLN A 73 10.19 38.19 -9.39
C GLN A 73 10.34 39.64 -8.94
N LEU A 74 10.59 39.86 -7.65
CA LEU A 74 10.74 41.20 -7.08
C LEU A 74 12.03 41.88 -7.55
N ALA A 75 13.14 41.14 -7.63
CA ALA A 75 14.40 41.67 -8.11
C ALA A 75 14.32 42.06 -9.60
N ILE A 76 13.71 41.23 -10.44
CA ILE A 76 13.45 41.57 -11.85
C ILE A 76 12.52 42.78 -11.95
N GLY A 77 11.41 42.80 -11.20
CA GLY A 77 10.49 43.94 -11.20
C GLY A 77 11.16 45.25 -10.77
N ALA A 78 12.08 45.21 -9.79
CA ALA A 78 12.83 46.39 -9.35
C ALA A 78 13.86 46.87 -10.39
N ILE A 79 14.47 45.94 -11.15
CA ILE A 79 15.36 46.27 -12.26
C ILE A 79 14.57 46.92 -13.41
N ASP A 80 13.43 46.34 -13.78
CA ASP A 80 12.60 46.79 -14.90
C ASP A 80 11.86 48.10 -14.61
N ALA A 81 11.41 48.31 -13.36
CA ALA A 81 10.73 49.54 -12.95
C ALA A 81 11.65 50.77 -12.98
N GLY A 82 12.97 50.59 -13.12
CA GLY A 82 13.92 51.65 -13.42
C GLY A 82 13.71 52.91 -12.59
N GLN A 83 13.80 52.83 -11.27
CA GLN A 83 13.79 54.06 -10.47
C GLN A 83 14.97 54.94 -10.92
N PRO A 84 14.74 56.17 -11.40
CA PRO A 84 15.77 57.02 -11.98
C PRO A 84 16.92 57.37 -11.01
N ASP A 85 16.70 57.23 -9.70
CA ASP A 85 17.69 57.40 -8.61
C ASP A 85 18.31 56.08 -8.09
N ALA A 86 17.87 54.91 -8.58
CA ALA A 86 18.53 53.65 -8.26
C ALA A 86 19.89 53.61 -8.99
N GLY A 87 20.89 54.15 -8.31
CA GLY A 87 22.27 54.22 -8.78
C GLY A 87 22.78 52.87 -9.27
N VAL A 88 23.82 52.89 -10.11
CA VAL A 88 24.50 51.71 -10.67
C VAL A 88 24.75 50.63 -9.61
N GLU A 89 25.05 51.05 -8.38
CA GLU A 89 25.29 50.19 -7.23
C GLU A 89 24.06 49.38 -6.79
N SER A 90 22.86 49.97 -6.78
CA SER A 90 21.62 49.25 -6.42
C SER A 90 21.28 48.19 -7.46
N ARG A 91 21.45 48.52 -8.76
CA ARG A 91 21.29 47.54 -9.86
C ARG A 91 22.30 46.40 -9.77
N ARG A 92 23.56 46.72 -9.45
CA ARG A 92 24.62 45.73 -9.24
C ARG A 92 24.26 44.75 -8.11
N LYS A 93 23.78 45.25 -6.97
CA LYS A 93 23.35 44.41 -5.83
C LYS A 93 22.12 43.55 -6.17
N LEU A 94 21.16 44.06 -6.94
CA LEU A 94 20.02 43.25 -7.40
C LEU A 94 20.46 42.10 -8.33
N LEU A 95 21.41 42.36 -9.24
CA LEU A 95 22.00 41.30 -10.06
C LEU A 95 22.77 40.26 -9.23
N GLU A 96 23.48 40.69 -8.18
CA GLU A 96 24.12 39.76 -7.23
C GLU A 96 23.11 38.88 -6.51
N VAL A 97 21.96 39.44 -6.07
CA VAL A 97 20.88 38.66 -5.46
C VAL A 97 20.31 37.64 -6.44
N LEU A 98 20.07 38.00 -7.70
CA LEU A 98 19.62 37.05 -8.73
C LEU A 98 20.63 35.91 -8.94
N GLY A 99 21.94 36.23 -8.94
CA GLY A 99 23.00 35.22 -8.97
C GLY A 99 22.97 34.28 -7.77
N ARG A 100 22.79 34.84 -6.55
CA ARG A 100 22.62 34.04 -5.33
C ARG A 100 21.40 33.13 -5.41
N VAL A 101 20.25 33.64 -5.85
CA VAL A 101 19.03 32.84 -6.04
C VAL A 101 19.31 31.62 -6.93
N ARG A 102 19.98 31.79 -8.07
CA ARG A 102 20.29 30.66 -8.97
C ARG A 102 21.23 29.63 -8.34
N ASN A 103 22.24 30.09 -7.61
CA ASN A 103 23.16 29.20 -6.90
C ASN A 103 22.44 28.40 -5.80
N VAL A 104 21.60 29.06 -5.00
CA VAL A 104 20.83 28.41 -3.93
C VAL A 104 19.78 27.46 -4.51
N GLU A 105 19.10 27.82 -5.61
CA GLU A 105 18.21 26.90 -6.33
C GLU A 105 18.93 25.64 -6.82
N ALA A 106 20.14 25.79 -7.38
CA ALA A 106 20.94 24.65 -7.83
C ALA A 106 21.31 23.73 -6.65
N ARG A 107 21.78 24.30 -5.53
CA ARG A 107 22.11 23.53 -4.32
C ARG A 107 20.89 22.84 -3.72
N LEU A 108 19.72 23.48 -3.74
CA LEU A 108 18.47 22.87 -3.30
C LEU A 108 18.12 21.66 -4.17
N ARG A 109 18.20 21.78 -5.50
CA ARG A 109 17.96 20.67 -6.44
C ARG A 109 18.95 19.52 -6.23
N GLU A 110 20.23 19.82 -6.05
CA GLU A 110 21.25 18.81 -5.77
C GLU A 110 21.00 18.08 -4.44
N ALA A 111 20.63 18.80 -3.38
CA ALA A 111 20.31 18.19 -2.09
C ALA A 111 19.14 17.20 -2.23
N GLN A 112 18.10 17.58 -2.98
CA GLN A 112 16.99 16.69 -3.27
C GLN A 112 17.37 15.51 -4.17
N ALA A 113 18.28 15.71 -5.13
CA ALA A 113 18.76 14.65 -6.01
C ALA A 113 19.55 13.61 -5.21
N ARG A 114 20.49 14.05 -4.36
CA ARG A 114 21.27 13.18 -3.47
C ARG A 114 20.38 12.35 -2.54
N GLU A 115 19.32 12.94 -2.00
CA GLU A 115 18.39 12.21 -1.15
C GLU A 115 17.60 11.13 -1.92
N ARG A 116 17.18 11.43 -3.15
CA ARG A 116 16.51 10.46 -4.02
C ARG A 116 17.45 9.33 -4.46
N GLU A 117 18.69 9.67 -4.76
CA GLU A 117 19.74 8.71 -5.12
C GLU A 117 19.98 7.72 -3.98
N ARG A 118 20.19 8.22 -2.75
CA ARG A 118 20.31 7.37 -1.55
C ARG A 118 19.09 6.45 -1.36
N ALA A 119 17.89 6.99 -1.47
CA ALA A 119 16.67 6.19 -1.35
C ALA A 119 16.57 5.12 -2.45
N SER A 120 16.98 5.44 -3.68
CA SER A 120 17.01 4.50 -4.80
C SER A 120 18.06 3.41 -4.61
N ASP A 121 19.27 3.77 -4.19
CA ASP A 121 20.37 2.82 -3.97
C ASP A 121 20.02 1.85 -2.85
N PHE A 122 19.50 2.37 -1.73
CA PHE A 122 18.99 1.54 -0.65
C PHE A 122 17.92 0.58 -1.17
N PHE A 123 16.92 1.10 -1.88
CA PHE A 123 15.84 0.30 -2.43
C PHE A 123 16.36 -0.83 -3.32
N GLN A 124 17.26 -0.53 -4.27
CA GLN A 124 17.85 -1.52 -5.16
C GLN A 124 18.66 -2.59 -4.41
N GLN A 125 19.41 -2.18 -3.38
CA GLN A 125 20.21 -3.11 -2.57
C GLN A 125 19.31 -4.10 -1.81
N THR A 126 18.16 -3.64 -1.31
CA THR A 126 17.20 -4.47 -0.55
C THR A 126 16.23 -5.26 -1.44
N MET A 127 16.17 -4.96 -2.75
CA MET A 127 15.27 -5.67 -3.68
C MET A 127 15.55 -7.18 -3.76
N SER A 128 16.81 -7.58 -3.78
CA SER A 128 17.21 -9.00 -3.81
C SER A 128 16.70 -9.77 -2.58
N GLU A 129 16.58 -9.10 -1.43
CA GLU A 129 16.08 -9.72 -0.20
C GLU A 129 14.56 -9.87 -0.23
N LEU A 130 13.85 -8.88 -0.76
CA LEU A 130 12.42 -8.98 -1.07
C LEU A 130 12.13 -10.13 -2.05
N GLU A 131 13.00 -10.31 -3.05
CA GLU A 131 12.94 -11.41 -4.00
C GLU A 131 13.15 -12.79 -3.37
N ASN A 132 13.79 -12.92 -2.21
CA ASN A 132 14.00 -14.22 -1.58
C ASN A 132 12.90 -14.59 -0.57
N THR A 133 11.81 -13.84 -0.52
CA THR A 133 10.68 -14.13 0.38
C THR A 133 9.85 -15.32 -0.10
N GLU A 134 9.57 -16.26 0.81
CA GLU A 134 8.89 -17.54 0.52
C GLU A 134 7.37 -17.50 0.70
N SER A 135 6.84 -16.45 1.35
CA SER A 135 5.41 -16.31 1.60
C SER A 135 4.92 -14.89 1.40
N THR A 136 3.60 -14.74 1.24
CA THR A 136 2.95 -13.43 1.15
C THR A 136 3.12 -12.60 2.43
N GLU A 137 3.06 -13.24 3.60
CA GLU A 137 3.25 -12.59 4.90
C GLU A 137 4.69 -12.08 5.08
N ALA A 138 5.68 -12.92 4.77
CA ALA A 138 7.08 -12.53 4.80
C ALA A 138 7.40 -11.39 3.82
N LEU A 139 6.78 -11.42 2.63
CA LEU A 139 6.88 -10.34 1.66
C LEU A 139 6.35 -9.01 2.22
N LEU A 140 5.19 -9.03 2.88
CA LEU A 140 4.61 -7.83 3.46
C LEU A 140 5.42 -7.27 4.60
N GLN A 141 5.91 -8.13 5.49
CA GLN A 141 6.79 -7.73 6.58
C GLN A 141 8.06 -7.07 6.02
N ARG A 142 8.76 -7.75 5.09
CA ARG A 142 9.98 -7.20 4.51
C ARG A 142 9.73 -5.92 3.72
N ALA A 143 8.57 -5.81 3.05
CA ALA A 143 8.19 -4.59 2.35
C ALA A 143 8.07 -3.39 3.30
N THR A 144 7.50 -3.57 4.50
CA THR A 144 7.43 -2.47 5.48
C THR A 144 8.82 -2.03 5.95
N GLU A 145 9.74 -2.97 6.16
CA GLU A 145 11.12 -2.68 6.54
C GLU A 145 11.87 -1.92 5.45
N VAL A 146 11.71 -2.33 4.18
CA VAL A 146 12.29 -1.62 3.03
C VAL A 146 11.74 -0.20 2.94
N VAL A 147 10.44 -0.01 3.13
CA VAL A 147 9.81 1.32 3.13
C VAL A 147 10.39 2.21 4.23
N CYS A 148 10.59 1.67 5.44
CA CYS A 148 11.25 2.44 6.49
C CYS A 148 12.71 2.77 6.13
N GLY A 149 13.43 1.83 5.53
CA GLY A 149 14.82 2.01 5.10
C GLY A 149 15.03 3.04 3.98
N ILE A 150 14.05 3.25 3.10
CA ILE A 150 14.08 4.37 2.12
C ILE A 150 13.71 5.74 2.76
N GLY A 151 13.59 5.79 4.08
CA GLY A 151 13.53 7.01 4.89
C GLY A 151 12.18 7.29 5.56
N PHE A 152 11.16 6.45 5.39
CA PHE A 152 9.91 6.61 6.14
C PHE A 152 10.11 6.23 7.61
N ASP A 153 9.40 6.89 8.50
CA ASP A 153 9.51 6.63 9.94
C ASP A 153 8.72 5.38 10.32
N ARG A 154 7.59 5.19 9.63
CA ARG A 154 6.65 4.11 9.87
C ARG A 154 6.08 3.62 8.56
N ALA A 155 5.88 2.32 8.46
CA ALA A 155 5.24 1.67 7.33
C ALA A 155 4.22 0.65 7.80
N ILE A 156 3.09 0.58 7.12
CA ILE A 156 2.04 -0.41 7.37
C ILE A 156 1.74 -1.08 6.03
N ALA A 157 1.71 -2.41 6.03
CA ALA A 157 1.24 -3.16 4.89
C ALA A 157 0.01 -3.99 5.25
N SER A 158 -0.87 -4.12 4.28
CA SER A 158 -2.22 -4.59 4.51
C SER A 158 -2.82 -5.27 3.30
N THR A 159 -3.78 -6.16 3.55
CA THR A 159 -4.50 -6.90 2.53
C THR A 159 -5.96 -6.47 2.46
N LEU A 160 -6.53 -6.67 1.28
CA LEU A 160 -7.95 -6.48 1.01
C LEU A 160 -8.57 -7.85 0.72
N GLN A 161 -9.44 -8.31 1.60
CA GLN A 161 -10.17 -9.57 1.46
C GLN A 161 -11.67 -9.28 1.60
N ASP A 162 -12.47 -9.63 0.60
CA ASP A 162 -13.94 -9.41 0.60
C ASP A 162 -14.36 -7.96 0.90
N GLY A 163 -13.58 -6.98 0.42
CA GLY A 163 -13.81 -5.55 0.69
C GLY A 163 -13.45 -5.10 2.11
N MET A 164 -12.93 -6.01 2.94
CA MET A 164 -12.43 -5.77 4.28
C MET A 164 -10.91 -5.59 4.27
N TRP A 165 -10.45 -4.55 4.95
CA TRP A 165 -9.06 -4.19 5.11
C TRP A 165 -8.47 -4.83 6.35
N PHE A 166 -7.34 -5.53 6.20
CA PHE A 166 -6.61 -6.17 7.29
C PHE A 166 -5.19 -5.65 7.36
N THR A 167 -4.75 -5.21 8.54
CA THR A 167 -3.35 -4.90 8.78
C THR A 167 -2.56 -6.20 8.94
N ASN A 168 -1.52 -6.38 8.14
CA ASN A 168 -0.73 -7.62 8.11
C ASN A 168 0.71 -7.44 8.59
N ALA A 169 1.28 -6.26 8.37
CA ALA A 169 2.63 -5.93 8.81
C ALA A 169 2.71 -4.47 9.21
N VAL A 170 3.52 -4.18 10.23
CA VAL A 170 3.82 -2.82 10.69
C VAL A 170 5.31 -2.78 11.00
N CYS A 171 5.99 -1.77 10.50
CA CYS A 171 7.39 -1.49 10.83
C CYS A 171 7.50 -0.08 11.42
N ILE A 172 8.08 -0.01 12.62
CA ILE A 172 8.54 1.21 13.26
C ILE A 172 9.94 0.89 13.82
N PRO A 173 11.02 1.17 13.07
CA PRO A 173 12.37 0.74 13.46
C PRO A 173 12.83 1.25 14.83
N THR A 174 12.29 2.40 15.25
CA THR A 174 12.60 3.04 16.52
C THR A 174 11.73 2.54 17.67
N ASP A 175 10.64 1.82 17.41
CA ASP A 175 9.66 1.41 18.41
C ASP A 175 8.85 0.16 18.00
N GLU A 176 9.44 -1.01 18.23
CA GLU A 176 8.83 -2.30 17.91
C GLU A 176 7.58 -2.61 18.74
N ALA A 177 7.52 -2.12 19.99
CA ALA A 177 6.38 -2.30 20.87
C ALA A 177 5.14 -1.56 20.31
N TRP A 178 5.34 -0.33 19.82
CA TRP A 178 4.28 0.44 19.18
C TRP A 178 3.85 -0.19 17.85
N ALA A 179 4.78 -0.70 17.05
CA ALA A 179 4.46 -1.45 15.83
C ALA A 179 3.56 -2.65 16.12
N THR A 180 3.89 -3.41 17.18
CA THR A 180 3.11 -4.57 17.63
C THR A 180 1.69 -4.18 18.06
N GLU A 181 1.54 -3.07 18.78
CA GLU A 181 0.23 -2.59 19.22
C GLU A 181 -0.65 -2.13 18.03
N ILE A 182 -0.07 -1.40 17.07
CA ILE A 182 -0.79 -1.00 15.84
C ILE A 182 -1.21 -2.24 15.05
N LEU A 183 -0.34 -3.23 14.90
CA LEU A 183 -0.65 -4.49 14.21
C LEU A 183 -1.80 -5.24 14.91
N ARG A 184 -1.75 -5.34 16.24
CA ARG A 184 -2.78 -6.00 17.05
C ARG A 184 -4.15 -5.33 16.89
N VAL A 185 -4.21 -3.99 16.98
CA VAL A 185 -5.46 -3.23 16.84
C VAL A 185 -5.98 -3.30 15.41
N GLY A 186 -5.13 -3.10 14.41
CA GLY A 186 -5.50 -3.13 13.00
C GLY A 186 -5.89 -4.52 12.48
N GLY A 187 -5.31 -5.58 13.03
CA GLY A 187 -5.71 -6.96 12.73
C GLY A 187 -7.04 -7.36 13.39
N ALA A 188 -7.32 -6.85 14.60
CA ALA A 188 -8.55 -7.17 15.33
C ALA A 188 -9.80 -6.42 14.84
N HIS A 189 -9.63 -5.31 14.10
CA HIS A 189 -10.74 -4.44 13.69
C HIS A 189 -10.74 -4.17 12.17
N PRO A 190 -10.94 -5.20 11.32
CA PRO A 190 -10.95 -4.99 9.89
C PRO A 190 -12.12 -4.08 9.47
N GLN A 191 -11.89 -3.22 8.49
CA GLN A 191 -12.87 -2.20 8.05
C GLN A 191 -13.25 -2.35 6.58
N LYS A 192 -14.52 -2.02 6.27
CA LYS A 192 -14.99 -1.99 4.88
C LYS A 192 -14.37 -0.80 4.16
N VAL A 193 -13.63 -1.05 3.08
CA VAL A 193 -12.86 0.01 2.39
C VAL A 193 -13.76 1.04 1.67
N SER A 194 -15.03 0.70 1.39
CA SER A 194 -15.95 1.60 0.69
C SER A 194 -16.17 2.95 1.38
N SER A 195 -15.96 3.04 2.69
CA SER A 195 -16.10 4.27 3.48
C SER A 195 -14.79 5.04 3.70
N LEU A 196 -13.66 4.55 3.17
CA LEU A 196 -12.34 5.12 3.46
C LEU A 196 -11.72 5.86 2.25
N PHE A 197 -10.67 6.65 2.48
CA PHE A 197 -9.87 7.27 1.41
C PHE A 197 -9.31 6.22 0.42
N GLU A 198 -9.01 5.04 0.93
CA GLU A 198 -8.55 3.86 0.22
C GLU A 198 -9.55 3.43 -0.87
N SER A 199 -10.84 3.82 -0.79
CA SER A 199 -11.81 3.62 -1.87
C SER A 199 -11.42 4.31 -3.19
N VAL A 200 -10.72 5.45 -3.11
CA VAL A 200 -10.16 6.15 -4.27
C VAL A 200 -9.03 5.32 -4.88
N MET A 201 -8.22 4.64 -4.07
CA MET A 201 -7.17 3.74 -4.55
C MET A 201 -7.74 2.49 -5.20
N ILE A 202 -8.83 1.93 -4.69
CA ILE A 202 -9.52 0.77 -5.32
C ILE A 202 -10.00 1.15 -6.73
N ARG A 203 -10.69 2.29 -6.87
CA ARG A 203 -11.24 2.74 -8.16
C ARG A 203 -10.15 3.21 -9.11
N GLY A 204 -9.21 4.02 -8.61
CA GLY A 204 -8.23 4.73 -9.42
C GLY A 204 -6.91 4.00 -9.62
N LYS A 205 -6.60 2.98 -8.79
CA LYS A 205 -5.33 2.21 -8.80
C LYS A 205 -4.08 3.09 -8.74
N LYS A 206 -4.20 4.23 -8.06
CA LYS A 206 -3.15 5.25 -7.91
C LYS A 206 -2.93 5.54 -6.43
N ALA A 207 -1.68 5.79 -6.06
CA ALA A 207 -1.31 6.21 -4.72
C ALA A 207 -1.93 7.56 -4.37
N ILE A 208 -2.28 7.74 -3.09
CA ILE A 208 -2.84 8.95 -2.51
C ILE A 208 -1.85 9.58 -1.51
N CYS A 209 -2.05 10.86 -1.25
CA CYS A 209 -1.37 11.59 -0.19
C CYS A 209 -2.45 12.26 0.66
N VAL A 210 -2.46 11.98 1.96
CA VAL A 210 -3.40 12.53 2.94
C VAL A 210 -2.60 13.44 3.87
N THR A 211 -2.86 14.75 3.76
CA THR A 211 -2.11 15.78 4.49
C THR A 211 -2.80 16.23 5.78
N ALA A 212 -4.06 15.86 6.01
CA ALA A 212 -4.78 16.20 7.24
C ALA A 212 -5.71 15.06 7.65
N VAL A 213 -5.37 14.37 8.74
CA VAL A 213 -6.14 13.25 9.28
C VAL A 213 -7.18 13.71 10.30
N SER A 214 -7.02 14.86 10.94
CA SER A 214 -7.83 15.23 12.12
C SER A 214 -9.29 15.60 11.81
N THR A 215 -9.67 15.88 10.56
CA THR A 215 -10.99 16.43 10.20
C THR A 215 -11.86 15.56 9.29
N ASP A 216 -11.40 14.41 8.81
CA ASP A 216 -12.15 13.62 7.81
C ASP A 216 -12.80 12.37 8.42
N GLU A 217 -14.06 12.11 8.05
CA GLU A 217 -14.82 10.93 8.50
C GLU A 217 -14.40 9.64 7.79
N ARG A 218 -13.66 9.73 6.68
CA ARG A 218 -13.22 8.59 5.86
C ARG A 218 -11.92 7.94 6.36
N ILE A 219 -11.62 8.12 7.64
CA ILE A 219 -10.40 7.64 8.29
C ILE A 219 -10.77 6.52 9.23
N HIS A 220 -9.99 5.45 9.21
CA HIS A 220 -10.14 4.37 10.16
C HIS A 220 -9.76 4.85 11.58
N ARG A 221 -10.75 5.27 12.37
CA ARG A 221 -10.54 5.87 13.70
C ARG A 221 -9.76 4.99 14.67
N PRO A 222 -10.12 3.70 14.90
CA PRO A 222 -9.33 2.87 15.81
C PRO A 222 -7.83 2.79 15.46
N LEU A 223 -7.49 2.73 14.16
CA LEU A 223 -6.12 2.73 13.71
C LEU A 223 -5.48 4.11 13.81
N ALA A 224 -6.21 5.18 13.50
CA ALA A 224 -5.72 6.55 13.61
C ALA A 224 -5.42 6.95 15.06
N ASP A 225 -6.25 6.49 16.01
CA ASP A 225 -6.10 6.81 17.43
C ASP A 225 -4.85 6.12 18.01
N VAL A 226 -4.64 4.85 17.67
CA VAL A 226 -3.48 4.09 18.16
C VAL A 226 -2.19 4.46 17.43
N SER A 227 -2.25 4.75 16.12
CA SER A 227 -1.08 5.17 15.34
C SER A 227 -0.77 6.66 15.49
N ARG A 228 -1.70 7.47 16.03
CA ARG A 228 -1.57 8.93 16.13
C ARG A 228 -1.17 9.58 14.80
N VAL A 229 -1.67 9.05 13.68
CA VAL A 229 -1.31 9.51 12.34
C VAL A 229 -1.86 10.91 12.07
N HIS A 230 -1.05 11.78 11.48
CA HIS A 230 -1.44 13.16 11.14
C HIS A 230 -1.41 13.42 9.63
N SER A 231 -0.49 12.76 8.95
CA SER A 231 -0.29 12.83 7.51
C SER A 231 0.29 11.50 7.05
N TYR A 232 -0.19 10.94 5.95
CA TYR A 232 0.34 9.69 5.40
C TYR A 232 0.19 9.61 3.88
N VAL A 233 1.07 8.85 3.25
CA VAL A 233 0.94 8.41 1.86
C VAL A 233 0.51 6.95 1.84
N ALA A 234 -0.29 6.59 0.86
CA ALA A 234 -0.70 5.20 0.66
C ALA A 234 -0.67 4.83 -0.82
N ALA A 235 -0.26 3.60 -1.13
CA ALA A 235 -0.14 3.08 -2.47
C ALA A 235 -0.77 1.68 -2.58
N PRO A 236 -1.48 1.39 -3.68
CA PRO A 236 -2.12 0.08 -3.85
C PRO A 236 -1.11 -1.00 -4.25
N ILE A 237 -1.31 -2.20 -3.72
CA ILE A 237 -0.65 -3.43 -4.16
C ILE A 237 -1.56 -4.11 -5.18
N LEU A 238 -1.02 -4.44 -6.37
CA LEU A 238 -1.80 -4.90 -7.52
C LEU A 238 -1.49 -6.35 -7.90
N GLN A 239 -2.54 -7.15 -8.05
CA GLN A 239 -2.47 -8.48 -8.65
C GLN A 239 -3.36 -8.53 -9.90
N LYS A 240 -2.75 -8.74 -11.08
CA LYS A 240 -3.48 -8.77 -12.37
C LYS A 240 -4.41 -7.56 -12.57
N GLY A 241 -3.98 -6.40 -12.09
CA GLY A 241 -4.73 -5.15 -12.18
C GLY A 241 -5.84 -4.98 -11.14
N LEU A 242 -6.02 -5.91 -10.20
CA LEU A 242 -6.90 -5.76 -9.04
C LEU A 242 -6.10 -5.28 -7.83
N VAL A 243 -6.70 -4.43 -7.01
CA VAL A 243 -6.10 -4.01 -5.74
C VAL A 243 -6.31 -5.13 -4.71
N VAL A 244 -5.21 -5.71 -4.24
CA VAL A 244 -5.20 -6.82 -3.26
C VAL A 244 -4.73 -6.38 -1.88
N GLY A 245 -4.27 -5.14 -1.75
CA GLY A 245 -3.74 -4.60 -0.52
C GLY A 245 -3.25 -3.18 -0.67
N PHE A 246 -2.74 -2.63 0.42
CA PHE A 246 -2.17 -1.29 0.47
C PHE A 246 -0.88 -1.29 1.25
N LEU A 247 -0.01 -0.37 0.84
CA LEU A 247 1.18 0.02 1.56
C LEU A 247 0.98 1.46 2.01
N HIS A 248 1.11 1.73 3.30
CA HIS A 248 0.97 3.04 3.93
C HIS A 248 2.30 3.43 4.56
N ALA A 249 2.63 4.71 4.53
CA ALA A 249 3.83 5.21 5.18
C ALA A 249 3.71 6.67 5.61
N ASP A 250 4.44 7.05 6.65
CA ASP A 250 4.51 8.43 7.13
C ASP A 250 5.88 8.85 7.66
N ARG A 251 5.93 10.11 8.12
CA ARG A 251 7.13 10.81 8.57
C ARG A 251 6.91 11.41 9.97
N TYR A 252 6.38 10.58 10.87
CA TYR A 252 5.97 10.95 12.22
C TYR A 252 7.12 11.50 13.10
N PHE A 253 8.25 10.81 13.19
CA PHE A 253 9.38 11.23 14.03
C PHE A 253 10.15 12.41 13.42
N GLN A 254 10.13 12.54 12.09
CA GLN A 254 10.59 13.73 11.38
C GLN A 254 9.64 14.93 11.58
N ARG A 255 8.49 14.72 12.23
CA ARG A 255 7.45 15.70 12.52
C ARG A 255 7.02 16.50 11.29
N ARG A 256 7.03 15.93 10.10
CA ARG A 256 6.75 16.67 8.85
C ARG A 256 5.54 16.12 8.10
N TYR A 257 4.88 16.97 7.32
CA TYR A 257 3.84 16.50 6.40
C TYR A 257 4.44 15.70 5.26
N VAL A 258 3.76 14.62 4.86
CA VAL A 258 4.10 13.92 3.63
C VAL A 258 3.65 14.73 2.42
N GLY A 259 4.39 14.63 1.34
CA GLY A 259 4.11 15.34 0.11
C GLY A 259 4.15 14.45 -1.12
N GLU A 260 4.04 15.10 -2.28
CA GLU A 260 4.12 14.44 -3.57
C GLU A 260 5.44 13.67 -3.82
N PRO A 261 6.63 14.12 -3.34
CA PRO A 261 7.85 13.32 -3.39
C PRO A 261 7.72 11.99 -2.63
N ASP A 262 7.15 12.02 -1.43
CA ASP A 262 6.94 10.83 -0.59
C ASP A 262 5.97 9.86 -1.28
N ARG A 263 4.90 10.39 -1.90
CA ARG A 263 3.92 9.59 -2.65
C ARG A 263 4.59 8.84 -3.82
N ARG A 264 5.53 9.48 -4.52
CA ARG A 264 6.28 8.85 -5.62
C ARG A 264 7.20 7.74 -5.13
N LEU A 265 7.94 7.97 -4.04
CA LEU A 265 8.80 6.94 -3.43
C LEU A 265 7.98 5.71 -3.02
N LEU A 266 6.87 5.92 -2.31
CA LEU A 266 6.00 4.82 -1.90
C LEU A 266 5.36 4.10 -3.10
N THR A 267 5.00 4.85 -4.15
CA THR A 267 4.48 4.26 -5.40
C THR A 267 5.49 3.32 -6.05
N GLN A 268 6.78 3.69 -6.06
CA GLN A 268 7.84 2.85 -6.60
C GLN A 268 7.98 1.56 -5.79
N ALA A 269 8.02 1.66 -4.46
CA ALA A 269 8.08 0.51 -3.58
C ALA A 269 6.87 -0.44 -3.77
N ALA A 270 5.65 0.11 -3.76
CA ALA A 270 4.42 -0.67 -3.93
C ALA A 270 4.34 -1.39 -5.27
N ARG A 271 4.91 -0.81 -6.35
CA ARG A 271 4.99 -1.47 -7.66
C ARG A 271 5.86 -2.72 -7.59
N SER A 272 7.06 -2.63 -7.01
CA SER A 272 7.93 -3.79 -6.84
C SER A 272 7.27 -4.88 -6.00
N VAL A 273 6.65 -4.50 -4.88
CA VAL A 273 5.88 -5.44 -4.04
C VAL A 273 4.75 -6.10 -4.83
N SER A 274 4.04 -5.34 -5.67
CA SER A 274 2.99 -5.89 -6.55
C SER A 274 3.51 -6.94 -7.54
N HIS A 275 4.71 -6.72 -8.09
CA HIS A 275 5.36 -7.69 -8.98
C HIS A 275 5.76 -8.97 -8.22
N LEU A 276 6.35 -8.82 -7.03
CA LEU A 276 6.77 -9.95 -6.21
C LEU A 276 5.59 -10.74 -5.64
N TRP A 277 4.50 -10.06 -5.30
CA TRP A 277 3.26 -10.70 -4.86
C TRP A 277 2.72 -11.68 -5.89
N GLN A 278 2.74 -11.29 -7.17
CA GLN A 278 2.27 -12.15 -8.26
C GLN A 278 3.09 -13.44 -8.37
N ARG A 279 4.41 -13.35 -8.12
CA ARG A 279 5.30 -14.50 -8.09
C ARG A 279 5.03 -15.40 -6.88
N ASN A 280 4.96 -14.85 -5.66
CA ASN A 280 4.76 -15.65 -4.46
C ASN A 280 3.38 -16.34 -4.47
N ALA A 281 2.33 -15.67 -4.96
CA ALA A 281 1.02 -16.30 -5.14
C ALA A 281 1.00 -17.46 -6.15
N LEU A 282 1.96 -17.53 -7.09
CA LEU A 282 2.14 -18.69 -7.98
C LEU A 282 2.88 -19.83 -7.26
N LEU A 283 3.90 -19.49 -6.46
CA LEU A 283 4.64 -20.48 -5.65
C LEU A 283 3.74 -21.12 -4.59
N ASP A 284 2.92 -20.33 -3.89
CA ASP A 284 1.93 -20.83 -2.93
C ASP A 284 0.97 -21.85 -3.60
N ARG A 285 0.53 -21.55 -4.82
CA ARG A 285 -0.34 -22.46 -5.60
C ARG A 285 0.38 -23.74 -6.03
N LEU A 286 1.66 -23.64 -6.42
CA LEU A 286 2.46 -24.82 -6.77
C LEU A 286 2.68 -25.70 -5.54
N GLY A 287 2.97 -25.12 -4.38
CA GLY A 287 3.08 -25.84 -3.12
C GLY A 287 1.80 -26.61 -2.80
N VAL A 288 0.64 -25.96 -2.89
CA VAL A 288 -0.66 -26.63 -2.69
C VAL A 288 -0.90 -27.77 -3.69
N ILE A 289 -0.57 -27.58 -4.97
CA ILE A 289 -0.68 -28.63 -5.99
C ILE A 289 0.25 -29.81 -5.69
N GLN A 290 1.50 -29.53 -5.32
CA GLN A 290 2.50 -30.54 -5.00
C GLN A 290 2.14 -31.32 -3.73
N SER A 291 1.68 -30.66 -2.68
CA SER A 291 1.18 -31.32 -1.47
C SER A 291 -0.04 -32.20 -1.77
N GLY A 292 -0.95 -31.73 -2.64
CA GLY A 292 -2.08 -32.53 -3.11
C GLY A 292 -1.64 -33.77 -3.90
N LEU A 293 -0.67 -33.62 -4.81
CA LEU A 293 -0.11 -34.73 -5.57
C LEU A 293 0.63 -35.74 -4.68
N ALA A 294 1.42 -35.28 -3.70
CA ALA A 294 2.10 -36.14 -2.74
C ALA A 294 1.09 -36.94 -1.91
N SER A 295 0.03 -36.30 -1.41
CA SER A 295 -1.03 -36.97 -0.67
C SER A 295 -1.78 -38.02 -1.51
N LEU A 296 -2.04 -37.74 -2.79
CA LEU A 296 -2.63 -38.73 -3.71
C LEU A 296 -1.69 -39.91 -3.99
N SER A 297 -0.39 -39.63 -4.14
CA SER A 297 0.65 -40.66 -4.35
C SER A 297 0.80 -41.56 -3.12
N ASP A 298 0.81 -41.00 -1.91
CA ASP A 298 0.88 -41.77 -0.67
C ASP A 298 -0.35 -42.65 -0.50
N THR A 299 -1.53 -42.13 -0.86
CA THR A 299 -2.79 -42.92 -0.83
C THR A 299 -2.75 -44.06 -1.84
N ALA A 300 -2.19 -43.84 -3.04
CA ALA A 300 -2.04 -44.87 -4.07
C ALA A 300 -0.99 -45.94 -3.68
N THR A 301 0.09 -45.52 -3.02
CA THR A 301 1.16 -46.42 -2.54
C THR A 301 0.69 -47.25 -1.35
N GLY A 302 -0.02 -46.64 -0.39
CA GLY A 302 -0.65 -47.36 0.71
C GLY A 302 -1.76 -48.32 0.25
N ALA A 303 -2.47 -48.01 -0.84
CA ALA A 303 -3.41 -48.93 -1.47
C ALA A 303 -2.71 -50.09 -2.22
N ALA A 304 -1.48 -49.89 -2.71
CA ALA A 304 -0.67 -50.94 -3.32
C ALA A 304 -0.04 -51.87 -2.26
N ASP A 305 0.43 -51.32 -1.13
CA ASP A 305 0.98 -52.10 -0.02
C ASP A 305 -0.10 -52.91 0.73
N GLY A 306 -1.34 -52.41 0.76
CA GLY A 306 -2.50 -53.14 1.28
C GLY A 306 -2.98 -54.30 0.40
N TYR A 307 -2.41 -54.50 -0.79
CA TYR A 307 -2.81 -55.56 -1.74
C TYR A 307 -1.95 -56.84 -1.61
N ALA A 308 -0.92 -56.85 -0.76
CA ALA A 308 0.00 -57.98 -0.63
C ALA A 308 -0.49 -59.12 0.27
N ASP A 309 -1.63 -59.00 0.97
CA ASP A 309 -2.09 -60.01 1.95
C ASP A 309 -3.56 -60.43 1.81
N ILE A 310 -4.10 -60.41 0.59
CA ILE A 310 -5.39 -61.05 0.31
C ILE A 310 -5.18 -62.14 -0.74
N THR A 311 -5.15 -63.37 -0.27
CA THR A 311 -5.35 -64.56 -1.12
C THR A 311 -6.73 -64.44 -1.77
N MET A 312 -6.79 -64.05 -3.04
CA MET A 312 -8.02 -63.98 -3.81
C MET A 312 -8.33 -65.35 -4.43
N PRO A 313 -9.44 -66.02 -4.08
CA PRO A 313 -10.15 -66.85 -5.04
C PRO A 313 -10.88 -65.91 -6.05
N PRO A 314 -11.13 -66.34 -7.30
CA PRO A 314 -11.66 -65.46 -8.34
C PRO A 314 -13.14 -65.09 -8.05
N PRO A 315 -13.55 -63.82 -8.19
CA PRO A 315 -14.94 -63.44 -8.02
C PRO A 315 -15.73 -63.62 -9.32
N ALA A 316 -16.76 -64.45 -9.25
CA ALA A 316 -17.90 -64.39 -10.15
C ALA A 316 -18.80 -63.20 -9.75
N GLY A 317 -19.04 -62.29 -10.71
CA GLY A 317 -20.26 -61.48 -10.83
C GLY A 317 -20.64 -60.50 -9.71
N GLY A 318 -20.73 -59.21 -10.05
CA GLY A 318 -21.61 -58.27 -9.34
C GLY A 318 -21.03 -56.90 -9.03
N VAL A 319 -21.07 -55.99 -10.00
CA VAL A 319 -20.82 -54.56 -9.80
C VAL A 319 -21.97 -53.97 -8.96
N GLY A 320 -21.72 -53.63 -7.68
CA GLY A 320 -22.78 -53.00 -6.88
C GLY A 320 -22.49 -52.60 -5.43
N ARG A 321 -21.32 -52.88 -4.85
CA ARG A 321 -21.10 -52.65 -3.40
C ARG A 321 -19.81 -51.90 -3.01
N ALA A 322 -19.16 -51.19 -3.92
CA ALA A 322 -17.96 -50.41 -3.61
C ALA A 322 -18.24 -49.00 -3.05
N ASN A 323 -19.47 -48.49 -3.17
CA ASN A 323 -19.76 -47.07 -2.92
C ASN A 323 -20.14 -46.70 -1.47
N SER A 324 -20.32 -47.68 -0.58
CA SER A 324 -20.73 -47.42 0.81
C SER A 324 -19.57 -47.34 1.81
N PHE A 325 -18.40 -47.90 1.49
CA PHE A 325 -17.24 -47.93 2.38
C PHE A 325 -16.35 -46.68 2.28
N MET A 326 -16.23 -46.07 1.09
CA MET A 326 -15.46 -44.83 0.89
C MET A 326 -16.12 -43.60 1.54
N ARG A 327 -17.41 -43.66 1.87
CA ARG A 327 -18.15 -42.53 2.43
C ARG A 327 -17.99 -42.39 3.95
N SER A 328 -17.67 -43.46 4.68
CA SER A 328 -17.60 -43.43 6.14
C SER A 328 -16.19 -43.17 6.70
N GLN A 329 -15.15 -43.15 5.86
CA GLN A 329 -13.78 -42.85 6.31
C GLN A 329 -13.34 -41.39 6.10
N LEU A 330 -14.11 -40.59 5.36
CA LEU A 330 -13.85 -39.15 5.18
C LEU A 330 -14.34 -38.28 6.36
N ASP A 331 -15.05 -38.87 7.34
CA ASP A 331 -15.58 -38.16 8.51
C ASP A 331 -14.67 -38.19 9.75
N THR A 332 -13.51 -38.89 9.70
CA THR A 332 -12.66 -39.13 10.90
C THR A 332 -11.36 -38.31 10.94
N TYR A 333 -11.09 -37.43 9.98
CA TYR A 333 -9.93 -36.53 10.05
C TYR A 333 -10.26 -35.25 10.83
N PRO A 334 -9.43 -34.83 11.80
CA PRO A 334 -9.69 -33.62 12.58
C PRO A 334 -9.71 -32.37 11.68
N ARG A 335 -10.88 -31.73 11.62
CA ARG A 335 -11.12 -30.45 10.92
C ARG A 335 -10.43 -29.26 11.61
N GLN A 336 -9.11 -29.26 11.68
CA GLN A 336 -8.32 -28.11 12.16
C GLN A 336 -7.19 -27.80 11.17
N ALA A 337 -7.54 -27.34 9.96
CA ALA A 337 -6.70 -26.48 9.11
C ALA A 337 -7.36 -26.19 7.74
N VAL A 338 -8.66 -25.88 7.69
CA VAL A 338 -9.24 -25.15 6.54
C VAL A 338 -10.38 -24.26 7.05
N ARG A 339 -10.02 -23.07 7.54
CA ARG A 339 -10.94 -21.93 7.60
C ARG A 339 -10.37 -20.79 6.75
N PHE A 340 -10.24 -21.05 5.47
CA PHE A 340 -10.34 -20.03 4.43
C PHE A 340 -11.50 -20.42 3.53
N ALA A 341 -12.69 -19.99 3.91
CA ALA A 341 -13.84 -19.97 3.03
C ALA A 341 -14.41 -18.56 3.10
N PRO A 342 -14.13 -17.69 2.11
CA PRO A 342 -14.97 -16.52 1.90
C PRO A 342 -16.35 -17.03 1.48
N ALA A 343 -17.39 -16.46 2.05
CA ALA A 343 -18.73 -16.68 1.54
C ALA A 343 -18.80 -16.12 0.12
N SER A 344 -18.78 -17.05 -0.86
CA SER A 344 -19.12 -16.95 -2.27
C SER A 344 -17.99 -16.93 -3.31
N SER A 345 -17.09 -17.91 -3.27
CA SER A 345 -16.32 -18.29 -4.46
C SER A 345 -17.22 -18.99 -5.50
N LEU A 346 -17.95 -18.17 -6.25
CA LEU A 346 -18.45 -18.61 -7.54
C LEU A 346 -17.25 -19.03 -8.40
N SER A 347 -17.35 -20.17 -9.07
CA SER A 347 -16.35 -20.55 -10.07
C SER A 347 -16.28 -19.48 -11.16
N THR A 348 -15.21 -19.46 -11.94
CA THR A 348 -15.10 -18.55 -13.10
C THR A 348 -16.34 -18.63 -13.98
N ARG A 349 -16.85 -19.85 -14.20
CA ARG A 349 -18.04 -20.09 -15.00
C ARG A 349 -19.33 -19.61 -14.35
N GLU A 350 -19.47 -19.80 -13.04
CA GLU A 350 -20.62 -19.29 -12.28
C GLU A 350 -20.62 -17.74 -12.23
N SER A 351 -19.44 -17.12 -12.18
CA SER A 351 -19.30 -15.66 -12.21
C SER A 351 -19.67 -15.06 -13.57
N GLU A 352 -19.29 -15.73 -14.67
CA GLU A 352 -19.72 -15.36 -16.03
C GLU A 352 -21.23 -15.44 -16.19
N VAL A 353 -21.83 -16.55 -15.74
CA VAL A 353 -23.28 -16.75 -15.77
C VAL A 353 -23.98 -15.68 -14.93
N LEU A 354 -23.50 -15.38 -13.71
CA LEU A 354 -24.09 -14.35 -12.85
C LEU A 354 -23.98 -12.93 -13.44
N ARG A 355 -22.88 -12.61 -14.13
CA ARG A 355 -22.73 -11.33 -14.83
C ARG A 355 -23.76 -11.16 -15.94
N LEU A 356 -23.96 -12.20 -16.75
CA LEU A 356 -25.01 -12.21 -17.77
C LEU A 356 -26.41 -12.20 -17.13
N MET A 357 -26.54 -12.81 -15.94
CA MET A 357 -27.79 -12.75 -15.20
C MET A 357 -28.14 -11.33 -14.77
N ALA A 358 -27.16 -10.57 -14.30
CA ALA A 358 -27.29 -9.16 -13.91
C ALA A 358 -27.57 -8.24 -15.11
N ALA A 359 -27.13 -8.62 -16.31
CA ALA A 359 -27.48 -7.96 -17.57
C ALA A 359 -28.92 -8.27 -18.06
N GLY A 360 -29.68 -9.11 -17.34
CA GLY A 360 -31.06 -9.45 -17.69
C GLY A 360 -31.23 -10.57 -18.72
N GLU A 361 -30.15 -11.26 -19.11
CA GLU A 361 -30.16 -12.25 -20.19
C GLU A 361 -30.93 -13.53 -19.83
N THR A 362 -31.73 -14.09 -20.75
CA THR A 362 -32.43 -15.37 -20.50
C THR A 362 -31.45 -16.55 -20.46
N ASN A 363 -31.84 -17.69 -19.87
CA ASN A 363 -30.96 -18.87 -19.81
C ASN A 363 -30.55 -19.35 -21.21
N SER A 364 -31.43 -19.24 -22.20
CA SER A 364 -31.15 -19.61 -23.61
C SER A 364 -30.19 -18.62 -24.28
N ALA A 365 -30.30 -17.31 -23.98
CA ALA A 365 -29.34 -16.32 -24.45
C ALA A 365 -27.94 -16.52 -23.82
N ILE A 366 -27.90 -16.85 -22.53
CA ILE A 366 -26.66 -17.21 -21.82
C ILE A 366 -26.05 -18.48 -22.43
N ALA A 367 -26.86 -19.50 -22.70
CA ALA A 367 -26.43 -20.76 -23.30
C ALA A 367 -25.79 -20.54 -24.68
N ALA A 368 -26.44 -19.76 -25.55
CA ALA A 368 -25.92 -19.40 -26.87
C ALA A 368 -24.60 -18.61 -26.77
N ARG A 369 -24.53 -17.63 -25.87
CA ARG A 369 -23.37 -16.75 -25.70
C ARG A 369 -22.16 -17.45 -25.10
N LEU A 370 -22.41 -18.49 -24.30
CA LEU A 370 -21.39 -19.26 -23.60
C LEU A 370 -21.11 -20.62 -24.26
N PHE A 371 -21.74 -20.92 -25.41
CA PHE A 371 -21.63 -22.18 -26.16
C PHE A 371 -21.87 -23.44 -25.30
N VAL A 372 -22.93 -23.42 -24.48
CA VAL A 372 -23.35 -24.55 -23.63
C VAL A 372 -24.85 -24.81 -23.78
N THR A 373 -25.35 -25.90 -23.18
CA THR A 373 -26.80 -26.19 -23.20
C THR A 373 -27.56 -25.39 -22.15
N ASP A 374 -28.85 -25.15 -22.37
CA ASP A 374 -29.77 -24.52 -21.40
C ASP A 374 -29.77 -25.26 -20.06
N GLU A 375 -29.63 -26.59 -20.07
CA GLU A 375 -29.58 -27.42 -18.87
C GLU A 375 -28.29 -27.18 -18.07
N THR A 376 -27.17 -26.99 -18.76
CA THR A 376 -25.89 -26.59 -18.14
C THR A 376 -26.02 -25.21 -17.47
N VAL A 377 -26.68 -24.25 -18.12
CA VAL A 377 -26.92 -22.92 -17.54
C VAL A 377 -27.82 -23.01 -16.31
N LYS A 378 -28.92 -23.78 -16.35
CA LYS A 378 -29.79 -24.01 -15.17
C LYS A 378 -29.03 -24.62 -13.99
N SER A 379 -28.14 -25.57 -14.27
CA SER A 379 -27.27 -26.18 -13.25
C SER A 379 -26.36 -25.12 -12.60
N HIS A 380 -25.70 -24.28 -13.40
CA HIS A 380 -24.89 -23.17 -12.89
C HIS A 380 -25.73 -22.16 -12.08
N VAL A 381 -26.91 -21.77 -12.55
CA VAL A 381 -27.83 -20.89 -11.80
C VAL A 381 -28.20 -21.51 -10.45
N LYS A 382 -28.52 -22.80 -10.40
CA LYS A 382 -28.82 -23.50 -9.14
C LYS A 382 -27.63 -23.49 -8.16
N GLN A 383 -26.41 -23.70 -8.67
CA GLN A 383 -25.20 -23.61 -7.85
C GLN A 383 -24.93 -22.18 -7.37
N ILE A 384 -25.15 -21.17 -8.20
CA ILE A 384 -25.02 -19.76 -7.85
C ILE A 384 -26.00 -19.39 -6.73
N LEU A 385 -27.29 -19.72 -6.87
CA LEU A 385 -28.30 -19.47 -5.84
C LEU A 385 -27.94 -20.12 -4.51
N ARG A 386 -27.47 -21.37 -4.55
CA ARG A 386 -27.01 -22.11 -3.37
C ARG A 386 -25.80 -21.45 -2.72
N LYS A 387 -24.80 -21.03 -3.51
CA LYS A 387 -23.55 -20.43 -3.03
C LYS A 387 -23.73 -19.00 -2.49
N LEU A 388 -24.67 -18.24 -3.05
CA LEU A 388 -25.02 -16.89 -2.60
C LEU A 388 -26.12 -16.87 -1.53
N HIS A 389 -26.59 -18.04 -1.09
CA HIS A 389 -27.74 -18.18 -0.20
C HIS A 389 -28.93 -17.33 -0.67
N ALA A 390 -29.18 -17.30 -1.97
CA ALA A 390 -30.24 -16.51 -2.60
C ALA A 390 -31.42 -17.41 -2.93
N ARG A 391 -32.64 -16.95 -2.65
CA ARG A 391 -33.88 -17.71 -2.90
C ARG A 391 -34.30 -17.63 -4.35
N ASN A 392 -33.91 -16.57 -5.04
CA ASN A 392 -34.21 -16.38 -6.45
C ASN A 392 -33.10 -15.60 -7.17
N ARG A 393 -33.20 -15.59 -8.49
CA ARG A 393 -32.24 -14.95 -9.40
C ARG A 393 -32.06 -13.45 -9.12
N ALA A 394 -33.14 -12.73 -8.79
CA ALA A 394 -33.05 -11.30 -8.50
C ALA A 394 -32.30 -11.03 -7.18
N GLU A 395 -32.55 -11.83 -6.15
CA GLU A 395 -31.82 -11.77 -4.87
C GLU A 395 -30.34 -12.10 -5.06
N ALA A 396 -30.00 -13.06 -5.92
CA ALA A 396 -28.60 -13.37 -6.26
C ALA A 396 -27.89 -12.21 -6.97
N VAL A 397 -28.57 -11.53 -7.90
CA VAL A 397 -28.04 -10.34 -8.57
C VAL A 397 -27.88 -9.19 -7.58
N ALA A 398 -28.86 -8.95 -6.71
CA ALA A 398 -28.79 -7.90 -5.69
C ALA A 398 -27.63 -8.11 -4.71
N LYS A 399 -27.42 -9.36 -4.24
CA LYS A 399 -26.29 -9.72 -3.37
C LYS A 399 -24.92 -9.60 -4.04
N TRP A 400 -24.87 -9.63 -5.37
CA TRP A 400 -23.63 -9.49 -6.14
C TRP A 400 -23.28 -8.03 -6.45
N LEU A 401 -24.28 -7.16 -6.50
CA LEU A 401 -24.12 -5.73 -6.78
C LEU A 401 -23.93 -4.85 -5.52
N ALA A 402 -24.24 -5.38 -4.33
CA ALA A 402 -24.11 -4.73 -3.03
C ALA A 402 -22.76 -5.02 -2.36
#